data_AF-A0A9P5RAX6-F1
#
_entry.id   AF-A0A9P5RAX6-F1
#
_cell.length_a   1.000
_cell.length_b   1.000
_cell.length_c   1.000
_cell.angle_alpha   90.00
_cell.angle_beta   90.00
_cell.angle_gamma   90.00
#
_symmetry.space_group_name_H-M   'P 1'
#
loop_
_entity.id
_entity.type
_entity.pdbx_description
1 polymer ?
#
loop_
_entity_poly.entity_id
_entity_poly.type
_entity_poly.pdbx_seq_one_letter_code
_entity_poly.pdbx_strand_id
1 'polypeptide(L)'
;MELFGTTADVIWLPCASHCIQLAINKAWTEGEAEELLDKCNKELLDNCNNIAKIFKGKGALSHYFKRSQKGHQKSLTTRLKNDTRWNSRYDMLKRILRLSKYINKTVRYFIRHPSQLPSHIKLQHIKECAFSQVEIDILRELEDLMASAAEFTNRIGSSQIPTTSLIYMTVRNLLPPLQNFNTTIAKAVPMALDQRIKKTWNLNMDSPAIDAILISMYLNPAILQDKIWDEPSRGSTNRAKAESLIIIKVEEIVMKKRGEQSLPKRNLHEETHAKLVQYKGAGR
;
A
#
# COMPACT_ATOMS: atom_id res chain seq x y z
N MET A 1 14.70 -15.50 45.70
CA MET A 1 15.16 -15.72 44.32
C MET A 1 14.35 -14.78 43.44
N GLU A 2 14.73 -13.50 43.42
CA GLU A 2 14.03 -12.46 42.66
C GLU A 2 14.60 -12.43 41.24
N LEU A 3 13.75 -12.77 40.27
CA LEU A 3 14.05 -12.63 38.86
C LEU A 3 14.06 -11.14 38.50
N PHE A 4 15.24 -10.52 38.53
CA PHE A 4 15.51 -9.25 37.86
C PHE A 4 15.40 -9.45 36.35
N GLY A 5 14.17 -9.42 35.83
CA GLY A 5 13.87 -9.34 34.41
C GLY A 5 13.58 -7.89 34.05
N THR A 6 14.62 -7.16 33.68
CA THR A 6 14.48 -5.91 32.93
C THR A 6 13.60 -6.19 31.71
N THR A 7 12.43 -5.56 31.63
CA THR A 7 11.72 -5.45 30.35
C THR A 7 12.61 -4.62 29.46
N ALA A 8 13.47 -5.28 28.67
CA ALA A 8 14.17 -4.63 27.58
C ALA A 8 13.11 -3.88 26.76
N ASP A 9 13.27 -2.57 26.59
CA ASP A 9 12.41 -1.77 25.74
C ASP A 9 12.32 -2.45 24.37
N VAL A 10 11.21 -3.14 24.11
CA VAL A 10 11.02 -3.90 22.88
C VAL A 10 10.88 -2.88 21.76
N ILE A 11 11.88 -2.82 20.88
CA ILE A 11 11.77 -2.04 19.64
C ILE A 11 10.71 -2.71 18.77
N TRP A 12 9.49 -2.21 18.83
CA TRP A 12 8.39 -2.69 18.03
C TRP A 12 8.43 -2.00 16.66
N LEU A 13 8.67 -2.78 15.61
CA LEU A 13 8.57 -2.31 14.23
C LEU A 13 7.15 -2.56 13.72
N PRO A 14 6.41 -1.51 13.30
CA PRO A 14 5.12 -1.71 12.66
C PRO A 14 5.30 -2.52 11.38
N CYS A 15 4.38 -3.45 11.13
CA CYS A 15 4.37 -4.22 9.90
C CYS A 15 4.11 -3.29 8.70
N ALA A 16 5.11 -3.13 7.83
CA ALA A 16 5.03 -2.27 6.64
C ALA A 16 3.85 -2.60 5.72
N SER A 17 3.64 -3.89 5.46
CA SER A 17 2.49 -4.34 4.68
C SER A 17 1.17 -3.93 5.32
N HIS A 18 1.06 -4.01 6.65
CA HIS A 18 -0.17 -3.64 7.36
C HIS A 18 -0.43 -2.14 7.34
N CYS A 19 0.59 -1.30 7.55
CA CYS A 19 0.41 0.14 7.57
C CYS A 19 0.09 0.73 6.19
N ILE A 20 0.75 0.24 5.13
CA ILE A 20 0.39 0.63 3.76
C ILE A 20 -1.05 0.21 3.43
N GLN A 21 -1.44 -0.99 3.85
CA GLN A 21 -2.82 -1.45 3.70
C GLN A 21 -3.81 -0.55 4.46
N LEU A 22 -3.51 -0.16 5.70
CA LEU A 22 -4.36 0.75 6.46
C LEU A 22 -4.45 2.13 5.79
N ALA A 23 -3.33 2.65 5.26
CA ALA A 23 -3.32 3.90 4.53
C ALA A 23 -4.19 3.84 3.27
N ILE A 24 -4.08 2.74 2.51
CA ILE A 24 -4.95 2.43 1.36
C ILE A 24 -6.40 2.32 1.82
N ASN A 25 -6.69 1.52 2.84
CA ASN A 25 -8.07 1.33 3.24
C ASN A 25 -8.73 2.65 3.65
N LYS A 26 -8.02 3.45 4.44
CA LYS A 26 -8.46 4.78 4.92
C LYS A 26 -8.55 5.82 3.82
N ALA A 27 -7.59 5.89 2.90
CA ALA A 27 -7.66 6.83 1.78
C ALA A 27 -8.90 6.60 0.90
N TRP A 28 -9.39 5.36 0.88
CA TRP A 28 -10.60 4.98 0.16
C TRP A 28 -11.90 5.03 0.99
N THR A 29 -11.85 5.03 2.33
CA THR A 29 -13.06 5.02 3.20
C THR A 29 -13.28 6.28 4.01
N GLU A 30 -12.22 7.04 4.30
CA GLU A 30 -12.19 8.14 5.29
C GLU A 30 -11.60 9.43 4.68
N GLY A 31 -11.52 9.53 3.35
CA GLY A 31 -10.83 10.63 2.68
C GLY A 31 -11.70 11.86 2.48
N GLU A 32 -11.16 13.04 2.82
CA GLU A 32 -11.58 14.44 2.47
C GLU A 32 -11.47 14.70 0.95
N ALA A 33 -11.85 13.71 0.17
CA ALA A 33 -11.87 13.68 -1.27
C ALA A 33 -13.35 13.88 -1.73
N GLU A 34 -14.01 14.80 -1.03
CA GLU A 34 -15.26 14.51 -0.29
C GLU A 34 -16.56 14.76 -1.08
N GLU A 35 -16.52 14.83 -2.40
CA GLU A 35 -17.76 14.91 -3.19
C GLU A 35 -17.65 14.20 -4.54
N LEU A 36 -16.56 14.45 -5.28
CA LEU A 36 -16.32 13.81 -6.58
C LEU A 36 -15.85 12.35 -6.45
N LEU A 37 -15.02 12.03 -5.45
CA LEU A 37 -14.55 10.66 -5.24
C LEU A 37 -15.57 9.82 -4.46
N ASP A 38 -16.31 10.41 -3.51
CA ASP A 38 -17.34 9.66 -2.77
C ASP A 38 -18.50 9.24 -3.67
N LYS A 39 -18.80 9.99 -4.75
CA LYS A 39 -19.82 9.57 -5.72
C LYS A 39 -19.26 8.58 -6.74
N CYS A 40 -18.20 8.93 -7.46
CA CYS A 40 -17.72 8.10 -8.56
C CYS A 40 -16.97 6.84 -8.10
N ASN A 41 -16.10 6.90 -7.08
CA ASN A 41 -15.36 5.70 -6.65
C ASN A 41 -16.24 4.76 -5.82
N LYS A 42 -17.12 5.29 -4.96
CA LYS A 42 -17.99 4.45 -4.14
C LYS A 42 -19.04 3.76 -4.98
N GLU A 43 -19.73 4.48 -5.88
CA GLU A 43 -20.70 3.87 -6.79
C GLU A 43 -20.04 2.81 -7.66
N LEU A 44 -18.84 3.09 -8.18
CA LEU A 44 -18.14 2.17 -9.05
C LEU A 44 -17.58 0.94 -8.30
N LEU A 45 -17.06 1.11 -7.08
CA LEU A 45 -16.60 0.01 -6.23
C LEU A 45 -17.77 -0.81 -5.64
N ASP A 46 -18.87 -0.17 -5.31
CA ASP A 46 -20.10 -0.83 -4.87
C ASP A 46 -20.71 -1.60 -6.03
N ASN A 47 -20.69 -1.04 -7.23
CA ASN A 47 -21.05 -1.76 -8.45
C ASN A 47 -20.15 -2.99 -8.65
N CYS A 48 -18.84 -2.81 -8.46
CA CYS A 48 -17.88 -3.91 -8.50
C CYS A 48 -18.21 -5.03 -7.48
N ASN A 49 -18.52 -4.66 -6.24
CA ASN A 49 -18.94 -5.59 -5.19
C ASN A 49 -20.27 -6.27 -5.51
N ASN A 50 -21.24 -5.52 -6.05
CA ASN A 50 -22.55 -6.02 -6.42
C ASN A 50 -22.46 -7.03 -7.56
N ILE A 51 -21.64 -6.75 -8.57
CA ILE A 51 -21.30 -7.71 -9.63
C ILE A 51 -20.68 -8.96 -9.02
N ALA A 52 -19.70 -8.81 -8.13
CA ALA A 52 -19.08 -9.96 -7.47
C ALA A 52 -20.12 -10.82 -6.72
N LYS A 53 -21.12 -10.22 -6.08
CA LYS A 53 -22.23 -10.93 -5.41
C LYS A 53 -23.18 -11.59 -6.41
N ILE A 54 -23.66 -10.84 -7.41
CA ILE A 54 -24.67 -11.26 -8.38
C ILE A 54 -24.15 -12.43 -9.24
N PHE A 55 -22.90 -12.36 -9.69
CA PHE A 55 -22.32 -13.37 -10.58
C PHE A 55 -21.72 -14.59 -9.86
N LYS A 56 -21.53 -14.52 -8.53
CA LYS A 56 -21.04 -15.65 -7.69
C LYS A 56 -22.15 -16.68 -7.37
N GLY A 57 -23.42 -16.30 -7.50
CA GLY A 57 -24.56 -17.18 -7.20
C GLY A 57 -24.63 -18.44 -8.07
N LYS A 58 -25.40 -19.44 -7.61
CA LYS A 58 -25.76 -20.62 -8.42
C LYS A 58 -27.08 -20.31 -9.14
N GLY A 59 -27.04 -20.08 -10.45
CA GLY A 59 -28.26 -19.77 -11.22
C GLY A 59 -28.01 -19.46 -12.69
N ALA A 60 -29.10 -19.19 -13.42
CA ALA A 60 -29.09 -18.93 -14.87
C ALA A 60 -28.10 -17.82 -15.26
N LEU A 61 -28.01 -16.76 -14.44
CA LEU A 61 -27.10 -15.64 -14.66
C LEU A 61 -25.62 -16.03 -14.56
N SER A 62 -25.21 -16.73 -13.50
CA SER A 62 -23.83 -17.23 -13.36
C SER A 62 -23.49 -18.25 -14.44
N HIS A 63 -24.46 -19.09 -14.83
CA HIS A 63 -24.26 -20.08 -15.88
C HIS A 63 -24.09 -19.44 -17.25
N TYR A 64 -24.91 -18.46 -17.61
CA TYR A 64 -24.76 -17.69 -18.85
C TYR A 64 -23.43 -16.94 -18.87
N PHE A 65 -23.04 -16.33 -17.74
CA PHE A 65 -21.76 -15.67 -17.59
C PHE A 65 -20.57 -16.62 -17.80
N LYS A 66 -20.59 -17.81 -17.19
CA LYS A 66 -19.55 -18.83 -17.42
C LYS A 66 -19.54 -19.31 -18.87
N ARG A 67 -20.71 -19.45 -19.50
CA ARG A 67 -20.83 -19.79 -20.93
C ARG A 67 -20.25 -18.69 -21.82
N SER A 68 -20.45 -17.42 -21.47
CA SER A 68 -19.95 -16.29 -22.26
C SER A 68 -18.42 -16.23 -22.29
N GLN A 69 -17.74 -16.86 -21.32
CA GLN A 69 -16.29 -17.03 -21.24
C GLN A 69 -15.73 -18.21 -22.04
N LYS A 70 -16.58 -19.10 -22.59
CA LYS A 70 -16.13 -20.28 -23.36
C LYS A 70 -15.33 -19.81 -24.59
N GLY A 71 -14.06 -20.21 -24.68
CA GLY A 71 -13.08 -19.72 -25.66
C GLY A 71 -11.74 -19.34 -25.02
N HIS A 72 -11.72 -19.10 -23.70
CA HIS A 72 -10.49 -19.02 -22.93
C HIS A 72 -10.07 -20.42 -22.41
N GLN A 73 -8.81 -20.81 -22.62
CA GLN A 73 -8.25 -22.11 -22.23
C GLN A 73 -8.40 -22.45 -20.73
N LYS A 74 -8.61 -21.45 -19.88
CA LYS A 74 -8.99 -21.62 -18.48
C LYS A 74 -10.27 -20.84 -18.26
N SER A 75 -11.29 -21.48 -17.67
CA SER A 75 -12.35 -20.76 -16.96
C SER A 75 -11.66 -19.66 -16.17
N LEU A 76 -12.18 -18.43 -16.20
CA LEU A 76 -11.66 -17.35 -15.38
C LEU A 76 -12.10 -17.63 -13.92
N THR A 77 -11.69 -18.79 -13.40
CA THR A 77 -11.91 -19.22 -12.03
C THR A 77 -11.12 -18.31 -11.13
N THR A 78 -11.89 -17.64 -10.29
CA THR A 78 -11.60 -16.64 -9.28
C THR A 78 -10.82 -17.16 -8.08
N ARG A 79 -9.84 -18.03 -8.28
CA ARG A 79 -8.85 -18.35 -7.25
C ARG A 79 -7.56 -17.65 -7.59
N LEU A 80 -7.38 -16.47 -7.02
CA LEU A 80 -6.05 -15.88 -6.93
C LEU A 80 -5.27 -16.75 -5.92
N LYS A 81 -4.13 -17.26 -6.37
CA LYS A 81 -3.19 -17.95 -5.49
C LYS A 81 -2.67 -16.89 -4.52
N ASN A 82 -2.80 -17.14 -3.22
CA ASN A 82 -2.36 -16.24 -2.14
C ASN A 82 -3.22 -14.98 -1.96
N ASP A 83 -4.55 -15.12 -1.90
CA ASP A 83 -5.43 -14.12 -1.28
C ASP A 83 -5.01 -13.95 0.20
N THR A 84 -4.01 -13.11 0.46
CA THR A 84 -3.92 -12.50 1.77
C THR A 84 -5.11 -11.55 1.88
N ARG A 85 -5.70 -11.46 3.08
CA ARG A 85 -6.71 -10.43 3.45
C ARG A 85 -6.31 -8.98 3.11
N TRP A 86 -5.10 -8.77 2.59
CA TRP A 86 -4.38 -7.52 2.40
C TRP A 86 -4.64 -6.85 1.04
N ASN A 87 -4.92 -7.61 -0.04
CA ASN A 87 -5.05 -7.07 -1.41
C ASN A 87 -6.46 -7.20 -2.02
N SER A 88 -7.48 -7.47 -1.20
CA SER A 88 -8.84 -7.80 -1.67
C SER A 88 -9.46 -6.78 -2.65
N ARG A 89 -9.18 -5.48 -2.47
CA ARG A 89 -9.63 -4.41 -3.37
C ARG A 89 -8.90 -4.43 -4.71
N TYR A 90 -7.57 -4.51 -4.69
CA TYR A 90 -6.76 -4.66 -5.91
C TYR A 90 -7.20 -5.90 -6.71
N ASP A 91 -7.34 -7.02 -6.02
CA ASP A 91 -7.75 -8.30 -6.58
C ASP A 91 -9.17 -8.26 -7.15
N MET A 92 -10.08 -7.51 -6.52
CA MET A 92 -11.42 -7.27 -7.02
C MET A 92 -11.39 -6.44 -8.31
N LEU A 93 -10.65 -5.32 -8.34
CA LEU A 93 -10.56 -4.47 -9.53
C LEU A 93 -9.98 -5.25 -10.72
N LYS A 94 -8.85 -5.92 -10.51
CA LYS A 94 -8.18 -6.74 -11.51
C LYS A 94 -9.11 -7.80 -12.09
N ARG A 95 -9.89 -8.44 -11.23
CA ARG A 95 -10.88 -9.46 -11.63
C ARG A 95 -11.99 -8.85 -12.47
N ILE A 96 -12.51 -7.70 -12.09
CA ILE A 96 -13.60 -7.04 -12.80
C ILE A 96 -13.15 -6.50 -14.15
N LEU A 97 -11.99 -5.88 -14.22
CA LEU A 97 -11.37 -5.46 -15.48
C LEU A 97 -11.27 -6.63 -16.46
N ARG A 98 -10.74 -7.77 -15.99
CA ARG A 98 -10.61 -9.00 -16.80
C ARG A 98 -11.96 -9.56 -17.27
N LEU A 99 -13.02 -9.34 -16.49
CA LEU A 99 -14.36 -9.87 -16.74
C LEU A 99 -15.32 -8.86 -17.39
N SER A 100 -14.95 -7.58 -17.48
CA SER A 100 -15.79 -6.45 -17.91
C SER A 100 -16.53 -6.72 -19.22
N LYS A 101 -15.83 -7.21 -20.24
CA LYS A 101 -16.41 -7.61 -21.54
C LYS A 101 -17.51 -8.67 -21.39
N TYR A 102 -17.28 -9.66 -20.53
CA TYR A 102 -18.21 -10.76 -20.29
C TYR A 102 -19.40 -10.31 -19.45
N ILE A 103 -19.17 -9.47 -18.45
CA ILE A 103 -20.20 -8.81 -17.65
C ILE A 103 -21.11 -8.02 -18.58
N ASN A 104 -20.57 -7.11 -19.39
CA ASN A 104 -21.33 -6.29 -20.33
C ASN A 104 -22.08 -7.13 -21.38
N LYS A 105 -21.52 -8.27 -21.81
CA LYS A 105 -22.22 -9.21 -22.71
C LYS A 105 -23.40 -9.89 -21.99
N THR A 106 -23.21 -10.32 -20.75
CA THR A 106 -24.28 -10.95 -19.95
C THR A 106 -25.37 -9.96 -19.59
N VAL A 107 -25.02 -8.73 -19.19
CA VAL A 107 -25.98 -7.66 -18.90
C VAL A 107 -26.83 -7.36 -20.13
N ARG A 108 -26.22 -7.16 -21.31
CA ARG A 108 -26.95 -6.95 -22.57
C ARG A 108 -27.91 -8.09 -22.92
N TYR A 109 -27.56 -9.33 -22.62
CA TYR A 109 -28.45 -10.48 -22.84
C TYR A 109 -29.71 -10.41 -21.96
N PHE A 110 -29.55 -10.21 -20.65
CA PHE A 110 -30.70 -10.17 -19.74
C PHE A 110 -31.54 -8.90 -19.88
N ILE A 111 -30.97 -7.80 -20.39
CA ILE A 111 -31.76 -6.63 -20.81
C ILE A 111 -32.69 -6.96 -21.98
N ARG A 112 -32.22 -7.76 -22.95
CA ARG A 112 -33.03 -8.19 -24.12
C ARG A 112 -33.98 -9.34 -23.81
N HIS A 113 -33.68 -10.13 -22.78
CA HIS A 113 -34.48 -11.29 -22.36
C HIS A 113 -34.82 -11.25 -20.86
N PRO A 114 -35.61 -10.26 -20.38
CA PRO A 114 -35.91 -10.11 -18.96
C PRO A 114 -36.60 -11.33 -18.34
N SER A 115 -37.38 -12.08 -19.12
CA SER A 115 -38.09 -13.29 -18.68
C SER A 115 -37.17 -14.42 -18.23
N GLN A 116 -35.89 -14.39 -18.62
CA GLN A 116 -34.91 -15.40 -18.21
C GLN A 116 -34.13 -15.01 -16.94
N LEU A 117 -34.38 -13.82 -16.41
CA LEU A 117 -33.72 -13.33 -15.20
C LEU A 117 -34.25 -14.08 -13.97
N PRO A 118 -33.39 -14.48 -13.01
CA PRO A 118 -33.86 -15.05 -11.75
C PRO A 118 -34.82 -14.10 -11.02
N SER A 119 -35.95 -14.62 -10.52
CA SER A 119 -37.03 -13.83 -9.91
C SER A 119 -36.62 -12.94 -8.74
N HIS A 120 -35.56 -13.31 -8.01
CA HIS A 120 -35.02 -12.52 -6.89
C HIS A 120 -34.11 -11.36 -7.34
N ILE A 121 -33.75 -11.28 -8.62
CA ILE A 121 -32.89 -10.22 -9.17
C ILE A 121 -33.78 -9.25 -9.96
N LYS A 122 -33.75 -7.98 -9.58
CA LYS A 122 -34.44 -6.91 -10.33
C LYS A 122 -33.65 -6.56 -11.59
N LEU A 123 -34.33 -6.31 -12.70
CA LEU A 123 -33.71 -5.88 -13.96
C LEU A 123 -32.89 -4.59 -13.78
N GLN A 124 -33.34 -3.69 -12.90
CA GLN A 124 -32.64 -2.46 -12.57
C GLN A 124 -31.21 -2.74 -12.04
N HIS A 125 -31.05 -3.70 -11.12
CA HIS A 125 -29.73 -4.07 -10.60
C HIS A 125 -28.80 -4.63 -11.69
N ILE A 126 -29.35 -5.27 -12.71
CA ILE A 126 -28.57 -5.77 -13.86
C ILE A 126 -28.11 -4.63 -14.76
N LYS A 127 -28.95 -3.61 -14.97
CA LYS A 127 -28.57 -2.42 -15.76
C LYS A 127 -27.41 -1.67 -15.11
N GLU A 128 -27.44 -1.54 -13.79
CA GLU A 128 -26.38 -0.91 -12.99
C GLU A 128 -25.05 -1.67 -13.10
N CYS A 129 -25.07 -2.98 -13.36
CA CYS A 129 -23.86 -3.79 -13.54
C CYS A 129 -23.13 -3.58 -14.88
N ALA A 130 -23.65 -2.77 -15.80
CA ALA A 130 -22.96 -2.47 -17.05
C ALA A 130 -21.88 -1.40 -16.83
N PHE A 131 -20.66 -1.66 -17.30
CA PHE A 131 -19.61 -0.64 -17.33
C PHE A 131 -19.57 0.07 -18.68
N SER A 132 -19.56 1.40 -18.63
CA SER A 132 -19.15 2.25 -19.74
C SER A 132 -17.64 2.15 -19.99
N GLN A 133 -17.19 2.63 -21.15
CA GLN A 133 -15.77 2.64 -21.49
C GLN A 133 -14.97 3.55 -20.53
N VAL A 134 -15.55 4.70 -20.15
CA VAL A 134 -14.94 5.65 -19.20
C VAL A 134 -14.71 4.99 -17.84
N GLU A 135 -15.68 4.25 -17.33
CA GLU A 135 -15.55 3.52 -16.06
C GLU A 135 -14.48 2.41 -16.13
N ILE A 136 -14.36 1.73 -17.27
CA ILE A 136 -13.30 0.75 -17.49
C ILE A 136 -11.90 1.40 -17.47
N ASP A 137 -11.77 2.59 -18.05
CA ASP A 137 -10.49 3.31 -18.09
C ASP A 137 -10.12 3.85 -16.70
N ILE A 138 -11.09 4.38 -15.94
CA ILE A 138 -10.89 4.73 -14.52
C ILE A 138 -10.44 3.51 -13.73
N LEU A 139 -11.12 2.36 -13.89
CA LEU A 139 -10.77 1.12 -13.22
C LEU A 139 -9.34 0.66 -13.53
N ARG A 140 -8.91 0.80 -14.78
CA ARG A 140 -7.55 0.45 -15.22
C ARG A 140 -6.52 1.33 -14.53
N GLU A 141 -6.74 2.64 -14.53
CA GLU A 141 -5.85 3.59 -13.84
C GLU A 141 -5.80 3.34 -12.32
N LEU A 142 -6.92 2.96 -11.70
CA LEU A 142 -6.95 2.56 -10.28
C LEU A 142 -6.24 1.22 -10.01
N GLU A 143 -6.28 0.27 -10.96
CA GLU A 143 -5.52 -0.97 -10.87
C GLU A 143 -4.02 -0.71 -10.93
N ASP A 144 -3.58 0.11 -11.89
CA ASP A 144 -2.19 0.52 -12.07
C ASP A 144 -1.67 1.26 -10.82
N LEU A 145 -2.47 2.15 -10.24
CA LEU A 145 -2.15 2.84 -8.99
C LEU A 145 -1.90 1.86 -7.83
N MET A 146 -2.71 0.82 -7.72
CA MET A 146 -2.62 -0.16 -6.63
C MET A 146 -1.62 -1.27 -6.88
N ALA A 147 -1.19 -1.48 -8.12
CA ALA A 147 -0.29 -2.57 -8.50
C ALA A 147 1.03 -2.53 -7.72
N SER A 148 1.66 -1.35 -7.63
CA SER A 148 2.90 -1.14 -6.88
C SER A 148 2.75 -1.46 -5.38
N ALA A 149 1.61 -1.10 -4.79
CA ALA A 149 1.33 -1.42 -3.40
C ALA A 149 1.07 -2.92 -3.17
N ALA A 150 0.38 -3.58 -4.09
CA ALA A 150 0.18 -5.03 -4.05
C ALA A 150 1.50 -5.80 -4.23
N GLU A 151 2.38 -5.33 -5.12
CA GLU A 151 3.72 -5.89 -5.29
C GLU A 151 4.56 -5.72 -4.03
N PHE A 152 4.56 -4.52 -3.43
CA PHE A 152 5.25 -4.24 -2.18
C PHE A 152 4.80 -5.16 -1.05
N THR A 153 3.49 -5.31 -0.83
CA THR A 153 2.96 -6.16 0.25
C THR A 153 3.31 -7.63 0.03
N ASN A 154 3.30 -8.10 -1.22
CA ASN A 154 3.76 -9.45 -1.58
C ASN A 154 5.25 -9.63 -1.33
N ARG A 155 6.07 -8.67 -1.77
CA ARG A 155 7.53 -8.73 -1.61
C ARG A 155 7.93 -8.78 -0.14
N ILE A 156 7.40 -7.87 0.68
CA ILE A 156 7.68 -7.81 2.11
C ILE A 156 7.07 -8.99 2.87
N GLY A 157 5.87 -9.42 2.49
CA GLY A 157 5.17 -10.52 3.15
C GLY A 157 5.71 -11.91 2.83
N SER A 158 6.52 -12.06 1.78
CA SER A 158 7.00 -13.37 1.31
C SER A 158 8.10 -13.99 2.19
N SER A 159 8.81 -13.18 3.00
CA SER A 159 9.98 -13.59 3.79
C SER A 159 11.11 -14.27 2.99
N GLN A 160 11.08 -14.21 1.66
CA GLN A 160 12.07 -14.88 0.79
C GLN A 160 13.42 -14.16 0.75
N ILE A 161 13.43 -12.86 1.07
CA ILE A 161 14.62 -12.02 1.11
C ILE A 161 14.55 -11.09 2.33
N PRO A 162 15.68 -10.62 2.89
CA PRO A 162 15.69 -9.54 3.88
C PRO A 162 15.07 -8.27 3.27
N THR A 163 13.87 -7.90 3.71
CA THR A 163 13.13 -6.78 3.12
C THR A 163 13.19 -5.48 3.91
N THR A 164 13.64 -5.51 5.17
CA THR A 164 13.67 -4.31 6.03
C THR A 164 14.44 -3.15 5.41
N SER A 165 15.56 -3.45 4.76
CA SER A 165 16.41 -2.46 4.07
C SER A 165 15.74 -1.83 2.84
N LEU A 166 14.70 -2.46 2.28
CA LEU A 166 13.97 -2.00 1.10
C LEU A 166 12.74 -1.16 1.46
N ILE A 167 12.29 -1.19 2.73
CA ILE A 167 11.01 -0.62 3.14
C ILE A 167 10.95 0.88 2.84
N TYR A 168 11.94 1.64 3.31
CA TYR A 168 11.91 3.10 3.20
C TYR A 168 11.87 3.58 1.74
N MET A 169 12.79 3.07 0.91
CA MET A 169 12.85 3.36 -0.52
C MET A 169 11.55 2.96 -1.24
N THR A 170 11.02 1.77 -0.96
CA THR A 170 9.83 1.28 -1.67
C THR A 170 8.56 2.01 -1.24
N VAL A 171 8.40 2.35 0.04
CA VAL A 171 7.26 3.14 0.52
C VAL A 171 7.27 4.54 -0.09
N ARG A 172 8.46 5.13 -0.26
CA ARG A 172 8.62 6.45 -0.83
C ARG A 172 8.30 6.52 -2.32
N ASN A 173 8.68 5.48 -3.05
CA ASN A 173 8.42 5.33 -4.49
C ASN A 173 7.18 4.46 -4.76
N LEU A 174 6.30 4.29 -3.75
CA LEU A 174 5.19 3.34 -3.83
C LEU A 174 4.16 3.73 -4.88
N LEU A 175 3.91 5.03 -5.02
CA LEU A 175 2.88 5.54 -5.91
C LEU A 175 3.51 5.99 -7.23
N PRO A 176 2.90 5.65 -8.37
CA PRO A 176 3.35 6.16 -9.66
C PRO A 176 3.15 7.69 -9.74
N PRO A 177 3.92 8.39 -10.59
CA PRO A 177 3.75 9.82 -10.84
C PRO A 177 2.33 10.17 -11.29
N LEU A 178 1.81 11.31 -10.82
CA LEU A 178 0.46 11.79 -11.15
C LEU A 178 0.25 12.00 -12.67
N GLN A 179 1.34 12.25 -13.42
CA GLN A 179 1.27 12.41 -14.88
C GLN A 179 0.87 11.11 -15.60
N ASN A 180 0.98 9.95 -14.95
CA ASN A 180 0.63 8.66 -15.55
C ASN A 180 -0.89 8.44 -15.64
N PHE A 181 -1.70 9.29 -15.02
CA PHE A 181 -3.15 9.16 -14.98
C PHE A 181 -3.81 10.19 -15.90
N ASN A 182 -4.81 9.77 -16.68
CA ASN A 182 -5.55 10.67 -17.57
C ASN A 182 -6.85 11.16 -16.91
N THR A 183 -7.50 10.32 -16.10
CA THR A 183 -8.78 10.66 -15.50
C THR A 183 -8.61 11.51 -14.24
N THR A 184 -9.50 12.50 -14.05
CA THR A 184 -9.49 13.38 -12.86
C THR A 184 -9.59 12.58 -11.57
N ILE A 185 -10.38 11.51 -11.59
CA ILE A 185 -10.56 10.58 -10.46
C ILE A 185 -9.24 9.90 -10.12
N ALA A 186 -8.54 9.32 -11.11
CA ALA A 186 -7.28 8.65 -10.87
C ALA A 186 -6.11 9.60 -10.54
N LYS A 187 -6.23 10.90 -10.80
CA LYS A 187 -5.27 11.90 -10.30
C LYS A 187 -5.50 12.28 -8.84
N ALA A 188 -6.76 12.30 -8.39
CA ALA A 188 -7.10 12.70 -7.02
C ALA A 188 -6.82 11.60 -5.98
N VAL A 189 -7.02 10.32 -6.33
CA VAL A 189 -6.76 9.18 -5.42
C VAL A 189 -5.29 9.07 -4.97
N PRO A 190 -4.28 9.14 -5.86
CA PRO A 190 -2.87 9.05 -5.46
C PRO A 190 -2.45 10.19 -4.55
N MET A 191 -2.98 11.41 -4.72
CA MET A 191 -2.68 12.53 -3.82
C MET A 191 -3.18 12.26 -2.40
N ALA A 192 -4.43 11.83 -2.26
CA ALA A 192 -4.99 11.45 -0.96
C ALA A 192 -4.23 10.26 -0.34
N LEU A 193 -3.85 9.30 -1.18
CA LEU A 193 -3.11 8.12 -0.76
C LEU A 193 -1.69 8.45 -0.27
N ASP A 194 -0.96 9.31 -0.98
CA ASP A 194 0.38 9.77 -0.60
C ASP A 194 0.36 10.43 0.78
N GLN A 195 -0.58 11.36 0.99
CA GLN A 195 -0.77 12.03 2.28
C GLN A 195 -1.07 11.04 3.40
N ARG A 196 -1.94 10.05 3.15
CA ARG A 196 -2.32 9.04 4.13
C ARG A 196 -1.20 8.04 4.42
N ILE A 197 -0.39 7.67 3.43
CA ILE A 197 0.81 6.85 3.61
C ILE A 197 1.80 7.61 4.49
N LYS A 198 2.10 8.87 4.15
CA LYS A 198 2.99 9.73 4.94
C LYS A 198 2.54 9.88 6.38
N LYS A 199 1.23 10.07 6.62
CA LYS A 199 0.63 10.17 7.95
C LYS A 199 0.63 8.85 8.72
N THR A 200 0.24 7.74 8.08
CA THR A 200 0.05 6.43 8.75
C THR A 200 1.37 5.72 9.00
N TRP A 201 2.29 5.78 8.05
CA TRP A 201 3.64 5.23 8.22
C TRP A 201 4.51 6.15 9.08
N ASN A 202 4.05 7.37 9.34
CA ASN A 202 4.82 8.44 9.95
C ASN A 202 6.21 8.50 9.33
N LEU A 203 6.26 8.72 8.00
CA LEU A 203 7.53 8.99 7.31
C LEU A 203 8.28 10.19 7.91
N ASN A 204 7.66 10.92 8.86
CA ASN A 204 8.35 11.83 9.75
C ASN A 204 9.32 11.05 10.64
N MET A 205 10.59 11.36 10.42
CA MET A 205 11.81 10.69 10.87
C MET A 205 12.04 10.57 12.38
N ASP A 206 11.03 10.76 13.24
CA ASP A 206 11.23 10.78 14.70
C ASP A 206 10.83 9.46 15.38
N SER A 207 10.39 8.47 14.62
CA SER A 207 10.03 7.17 15.20
C SER A 207 11.27 6.28 15.33
N PRO A 208 11.48 5.61 16.49
CA PRO A 208 12.50 4.57 16.64
C PRO A 208 12.38 3.46 15.58
N ALA A 209 11.19 3.26 15.01
CA ALA A 209 10.98 2.32 13.91
C ALA A 209 11.67 2.74 12.61
N ILE A 210 11.71 4.05 12.31
CA ILE A 210 12.38 4.59 11.13
C ILE A 210 13.89 4.45 11.28
N ASP A 211 14.44 4.64 12.48
CA ASP A 211 15.88 4.51 12.74
C ASP A 211 16.38 3.11 12.42
N ALA A 212 15.69 2.06 12.88
CA ALA A 212 16.04 0.68 12.56
C ALA A 212 15.96 0.39 11.04
N ILE A 213 14.99 0.98 10.34
CA ILE A 213 14.87 0.84 8.88
C ILE A 213 16.02 1.57 8.18
N LEU A 214 16.38 2.78 8.60
CA LEU A 214 17.49 3.55 8.04
C LEU A 214 18.83 2.84 8.24
N ILE A 215 19.07 2.30 9.45
CA ILE A 215 20.25 1.47 9.72
C ILE A 215 20.25 0.25 8.78
N SER A 216 19.13 -0.47 8.69
CA SER A 216 19.02 -1.63 7.80
C SER A 216 19.27 -1.28 6.32
N MET A 217 18.76 -0.12 5.87
CA MET A 217 18.99 0.40 4.52
C MET A 217 20.45 0.76 4.30
N TYR A 218 21.12 1.39 5.28
CA TYR A 218 22.52 1.77 5.22
C TYR A 218 23.44 0.54 5.14
N LEU A 219 23.07 -0.53 5.87
CA LEU A 219 23.80 -1.79 5.83
C LEU A 219 23.58 -2.59 4.53
N ASN A 220 22.74 -2.12 3.60
CA ASN A 220 22.53 -2.76 2.30
C ASN A 220 23.37 -2.08 1.21
N PRO A 221 24.46 -2.72 0.72
CA PRO A 221 25.35 -2.12 -0.27
C PRO A 221 24.66 -1.76 -1.59
N ALA A 222 23.61 -2.49 -1.97
CA ALA A 222 22.88 -2.24 -3.21
C ALA A 222 22.12 -0.91 -3.20
N ILE A 223 21.89 -0.31 -2.03
CA ILE A 223 21.10 0.92 -1.87
C ILE A 223 22.00 2.12 -1.52
N LEU A 224 23.27 1.90 -1.17
CA LEU A 224 24.17 2.98 -0.71
C LEU A 224 24.37 4.11 -1.72
N GLN A 225 24.22 3.83 -3.02
CA GLN A 225 24.36 4.80 -4.11
C GLN A 225 23.05 5.52 -4.46
N ASP A 226 21.95 5.20 -3.79
CA ASP A 226 20.65 5.80 -4.08
C ASP A 226 20.58 7.27 -3.61
N LYS A 227 19.94 8.13 -4.39
CA LYS A 227 19.77 9.57 -4.11
C LYS A 227 18.98 9.83 -2.83
N ILE A 228 18.24 8.84 -2.35
CA ILE A 228 17.48 8.90 -1.10
C ILE A 228 18.36 9.25 0.12
N TRP A 229 19.67 8.98 0.04
CA TRP A 229 20.62 9.30 1.11
C TRP A 229 20.92 10.79 1.26
N ASP A 230 20.86 11.53 0.15
CA ASP A 230 21.22 12.94 0.08
C ASP A 230 20.07 13.86 0.49
N GLU A 231 18.92 13.27 0.80
CA GLU A 231 17.74 14.04 1.13
C GLU A 231 17.73 14.50 2.57
N PRO A 232 17.36 15.77 2.80
CA PRO A 232 17.30 16.32 4.13
C PRO A 232 16.10 15.78 4.91
N SER A 233 16.39 15.00 5.95
CA SER A 233 15.52 14.79 7.11
C SER A 233 15.72 15.91 8.14
N ARG A 234 14.75 16.83 8.25
CA ARG A 234 14.69 17.89 9.28
C ARG A 234 16.04 18.58 9.56
N GLY A 235 16.73 19.01 8.50
CA GLY A 235 17.99 19.74 8.61
C GLY A 235 19.27 18.87 8.58
N SER A 236 19.15 17.55 8.43
CA SER A 236 20.26 16.59 8.26
C SER A 236 20.00 15.58 7.15
N THR A 237 21.02 15.09 6.45
CA THR A 237 20.82 14.05 5.42
C THR A 237 20.50 12.69 6.06
N ASN A 238 19.73 11.86 5.35
CA ASN A 238 19.42 10.50 5.79
C ASN A 238 20.69 9.68 6.09
N ARG A 239 21.76 9.90 5.32
CA ARG A 239 23.06 9.23 5.52
C ARG A 239 23.71 9.62 6.84
N ALA A 240 23.86 10.92 7.10
CA ALA A 240 24.47 11.42 8.34
C ALA A 240 23.69 10.95 9.58
N LYS A 241 22.37 10.87 9.47
CA LYS A 241 21.51 10.32 10.53
C LYS A 241 21.78 8.83 10.76
N ALA A 242 21.79 8.01 9.70
CA ALA A 242 22.05 6.57 9.82
C ALA A 242 23.44 6.27 10.41
N GLU A 243 24.48 6.96 9.94
CA GLU A 243 25.84 6.85 10.47
C GLU A 243 25.91 7.19 11.96
N SER A 244 25.28 8.30 12.37
CA SER A 244 25.22 8.72 13.77
C SER A 244 24.53 7.68 14.66
N LEU A 245 23.43 7.10 14.19
CA LEU A 245 22.70 6.05 14.92
C LEU A 245 23.53 4.77 15.09
N ILE A 246 24.28 4.37 14.07
CA ILE A 246 25.16 3.20 14.14
C ILE A 246 26.27 3.42 15.17
N ILE A 247 26.92 4.58 15.16
CA ILE A 247 27.97 4.91 16.12
C ILE A 247 27.44 4.81 17.54
N ILE A 248 26.30 5.45 17.82
CA ILE A 248 25.65 5.41 19.15
C ILE A 248 25.36 3.96 19.58
N LYS A 249 24.81 3.12 18.69
CA LYS A 249 24.50 1.73 19.04
C LYS A 249 25.73 0.86 19.23
N VAL A 250 26.81 1.09 18.50
CA VAL A 250 28.08 0.41 18.73
C VAL A 250 28.65 0.81 20.09
N GLU A 251 28.65 2.10 20.43
CA GLU A 251 29.09 2.60 21.74
C GLU A 251 28.29 2.00 22.89
N GLU A 252 26.95 1.97 22.79
CA GLU A 252 26.08 1.31 23.77
C GLU A 252 26.41 -0.18 23.96
N ILE A 253 26.64 -0.92 22.88
CA ILE A 253 27.01 -2.34 22.94
C ILE A 253 28.38 -2.52 23.61
N VAL A 254 29.35 -1.66 23.29
CA VAL A 254 30.69 -1.71 23.88
C VAL A 254 30.64 -1.42 25.38
N MET A 255 29.91 -0.38 25.81
CA MET A 255 29.73 -0.05 27.23
C MET A 255 29.02 -1.18 27.99
N LYS A 256 27.96 -1.75 27.41
CA LYS A 256 27.24 -2.88 28.01
C LYS A 256 28.14 -4.11 28.18
N LYS A 257 29.02 -4.39 27.21
CA LYS A 257 30.00 -5.50 27.31
C LYS A 257 31.07 -5.24 28.38
N ARG A 258 31.36 -3.98 28.71
CA ARG A 258 32.32 -3.58 29.75
C ARG A 258 31.71 -3.54 31.16
N GLY A 259 30.41 -3.79 31.30
CA GLY A 259 29.71 -3.67 32.59
C GLY A 259 29.52 -2.22 33.07
N GLU A 260 29.69 -1.25 32.16
CA GLU A 260 29.50 0.17 32.44
C GLU A 260 28.00 0.50 32.47
N GLN A 261 27.56 1.35 33.41
CA GLN A 261 26.17 1.82 33.45
C GLN A 261 25.85 2.63 32.18
N SER A 262 24.61 2.46 31.69
CA SER A 262 24.09 3.04 30.44
C SER A 262 24.48 4.51 30.23
N LEU A 263 24.73 4.89 28.97
CA LEU A 263 24.86 6.30 28.58
C LEU A 263 23.75 7.13 29.23
N PRO A 264 24.05 8.31 29.82
CA PRO A 264 23.01 9.22 30.29
C PRO A 264 22.02 9.45 29.15
N LYS A 265 20.71 9.49 29.43
CA LYS A 265 19.65 9.76 28.44
C LYS A 265 19.97 11.07 27.71
N ARG A 266 20.73 10.98 26.63
CA ARG A 266 21.08 12.12 25.79
C ARG A 266 19.82 12.47 25.02
N ASN A 267 19.40 13.73 25.11
CA ASN A 267 18.39 14.29 24.21
C ASN A 267 18.92 14.15 22.78
N LEU A 268 18.53 13.08 22.08
CA LEU A 268 18.88 12.84 20.68
C LEU A 268 18.58 14.07 19.81
N HIS A 269 17.59 14.88 20.20
CA HIS A 269 17.20 16.08 19.48
C HIS A 269 18.23 17.22 19.57
N GLU A 270 18.97 17.32 20.67
CA GLU A 270 19.94 18.41 20.93
C GLU A 270 21.34 18.07 20.42
N GLU A 271 21.80 16.83 20.57
CA GLU A 271 23.12 16.42 20.07
C GLU A 271 23.17 16.27 18.55
N THR A 272 22.07 15.83 17.92
CA THR A 272 21.99 15.85 16.44
C THR A 272 22.08 17.29 15.95
N HIS A 273 21.41 18.24 16.62
CA HIS A 273 21.51 19.67 16.32
C HIS A 273 22.94 20.22 16.54
N ALA A 274 23.62 19.83 17.61
CA ALA A 274 24.98 20.29 17.92
C ALA A 274 26.03 19.78 16.91
N LYS A 275 25.95 18.50 16.50
CA LYS A 275 26.83 17.94 15.45
C LYS A 275 26.51 18.51 14.06
N LEU A 276 25.24 18.85 13.78
CA LEU A 276 24.83 19.49 12.52
C LEU A 276 25.29 20.96 12.40
N VAL A 277 25.36 21.69 13.52
CA VAL A 277 25.90 23.06 13.53
C VAL A 277 27.40 23.07 13.26
N GLN A 278 28.16 22.06 13.74
CA GLN A 278 29.58 21.93 13.41
C GLN A 278 29.83 21.67 11.91
N TYR A 279 29.00 20.87 11.23
CA TYR A 279 29.14 20.64 9.79
C TYR A 279 28.81 21.87 8.92
N LYS A 280 27.96 22.79 9.40
CA LYS A 280 27.72 24.09 8.72
C LYS A 280 28.87 25.10 8.92
N GLY A 281 29.76 24.88 9.87
CA GLY A 281 30.91 25.76 10.14
C GLY A 281 32.18 25.43 9.34
N ALA A 282 32.27 24.25 8.72
CA ALA A 282 33.46 23.79 7.99
C ALA A 282 33.38 23.98 6.46
N GLY A 283 32.34 24.66 5.96
CA GLY A 283 32.18 25.00 4.55
C GLY A 283 32.37 26.51 4.31
N ARG A 284 33.62 26.97 4.35
CA ARG A 284 34.10 28.13 3.59
C ARG A 284 35.46 27.80 3.00
#